data_AF-A0A4P8GQ22-F1
#
_entry.id   AF-A0A4P8GQ22-F1
#
_cell.length_a   1.000
_cell.length_b   1.000
_cell.length_c   1.000
_cell.angle_alpha   90.00
_cell.angle_beta   90.00
_cell.angle_gamma   90.00
#
_symmetry.space_group_name_H-M   'P 1'
#
loop_
_entity.id
_entity.type
_entity.pdbx_description
1 polymer ?
#
loop_
_entity_poly.entity_id
_entity_poly.type
_entity_poly.pdbx_seq_one_letter_code
_entity_poly.pdbx_strand_id
1 'polypeptide(L)'
;MFTLRTFGGIALFMAGSSWLWLTPTFATRGVDTSGALWAITMVLCLVTILGFCVATWALFARWSWWEYAALGSAGLGLVTLVPYWFAAVGRGETVGTTAWNAFVHVLMVGIVAALLLAPPLERWVNHQVMG
;
A
#
# COMPACT_ATOMS: atom_id res chain seq x y z
N MET A 1 22.15 0.19 15.10
CA MET A 1 21.20 -0.84 14.62
C MET A 1 20.08 -0.27 13.73
N PHE A 2 19.84 1.04 13.72
CA PHE A 2 18.95 1.70 12.77
C PHE A 2 19.72 2.18 11.54
N THR A 3 19.65 1.44 10.44
CA THR A 3 20.17 1.86 9.13
C THR A 3 19.02 2.35 8.26
N LEU A 4 19.33 3.08 7.19
CA LEU A 4 18.31 3.52 6.25
C LEU A 4 17.56 2.34 5.59
N ARG A 5 18.26 1.20 5.38
CA ARG A 5 17.65 -0.05 4.93
C ARG A 5 16.61 -0.58 5.92
N THR A 6 16.90 -0.55 7.23
CA THR A 6 15.93 -0.95 8.26
C THR A 6 14.72 -0.01 8.27
N PHE A 7 14.94 1.31 8.20
CA PHE A 7 13.83 2.28 8.12
C PHE A 7 12.99 2.12 6.85
N GLY A 8 13.62 1.90 5.69
CA GLY A 8 12.95 1.64 4.43
C GLY A 8 12.10 0.36 4.48
N GLY A 9 12.65 -0.73 5.04
CA GLY A 9 11.90 -1.96 5.24
C GLY A 9 10.71 -1.81 6.19
N ILE A 10 10.89 -1.09 7.30
CA ILE A 10 9.78 -0.76 8.22
C ILE A 10 8.72 0.07 7.50
N ALA A 11 9.12 1.08 6.72
CA ALA A 11 8.20 1.93 5.99
C ALA A 11 7.40 1.15 4.93
N LEU A 12 8.05 0.29 4.15
CA LEU A 12 7.38 -0.57 3.17
C LEU A 12 6.41 -1.54 3.83
N PHE A 13 6.79 -2.14 4.96
CA PHE A 13 5.92 -3.05 5.69
C PHE A 13 4.71 -2.32 6.30
N MET A 14 4.90 -1.15 6.89
CA MET A 14 3.82 -0.30 7.38
C MET A 14 2.89 0.16 6.25
N ALA A 15 3.47 0.51 5.09
CA ALA A 15 2.69 0.87 3.91
C ALA A 15 1.90 -0.30 3.35
N GLY A 16 2.45 -1.52 3.42
CA GLY A 16 1.75 -2.74 3.09
C GLY A 16 0.58 -3.00 4.05
N SER A 17 0.83 -3.00 5.36
CA SER A 17 -0.18 -3.39 6.35
C SER A 17 -1.36 -2.41 6.44
N SER A 18 -1.19 -1.14 6.10
CA SER A 18 -2.29 -0.16 6.10
C SER A 18 -3.42 -0.52 5.13
N TRP A 19 -3.15 -1.28 4.06
CA TRP A 19 -4.18 -1.73 3.11
C TRP A 19 -5.24 -2.62 3.76
N LEU A 20 -4.98 -3.20 4.95
CA LEU A 20 -6.00 -3.88 5.73
C LEU A 20 -7.16 -2.94 6.12
N TRP A 21 -6.94 -1.64 6.23
CA TRP A 21 -7.97 -0.66 6.60
C TRP A 21 -9.09 -0.54 5.57
N LEU A 22 -8.85 -0.98 4.32
CA LEU A 22 -9.84 -0.98 3.26
C LEU A 22 -10.64 -2.29 3.18
N THR A 23 -10.35 -3.24 4.06
CA THR A 23 -11.01 -4.55 4.07
C THR A 23 -12.32 -4.51 4.86
N PRO A 24 -13.25 -5.46 4.61
CA PRO A 24 -14.50 -5.61 5.38
C PRO A 24 -14.31 -5.57 6.90
N THR A 25 -13.20 -6.11 7.39
CA THR A 25 -12.89 -6.22 8.83
C THR A 25 -12.73 -4.86 9.50
N PHE A 26 -12.41 -3.81 8.73
CA PHE A 26 -12.20 -2.44 9.20
C PHE A 26 -13.33 -1.48 8.80
N ALA A 27 -14.41 -1.99 8.19
CA ALA A 27 -15.58 -1.17 7.87
C ALA A 27 -16.30 -0.71 9.15
N THR A 28 -16.99 0.44 9.08
CA THR A 28 -17.76 0.95 10.22
C THR A 28 -18.82 -0.08 10.64
N ARG A 29 -19.01 -0.25 11.95
CA ARG A 29 -19.99 -1.21 12.49
C ARG A 29 -21.39 -0.92 11.94
N GLY A 30 -22.03 -1.94 11.37
CA GLY A 30 -23.36 -1.84 10.78
C GLY A 30 -23.36 -1.60 9.26
N VAL A 31 -22.20 -1.38 8.65
CA VAL A 31 -22.07 -1.39 7.19
C VAL A 31 -22.16 -2.82 6.68
N ASP A 32 -23.00 -3.03 5.67
CA ASP A 32 -23.11 -4.31 4.99
C ASP A 32 -21.87 -4.55 4.11
N THR A 33 -21.02 -5.47 4.54
CA THR A 33 -19.79 -5.83 3.83
C THR A 33 -19.94 -7.05 2.92
N SER A 34 -21.18 -7.47 2.65
CA SER A 34 -21.46 -8.55 1.70
C SER A 34 -21.33 -8.09 0.24
N GLY A 35 -21.02 -9.05 -0.63
CA GLY A 35 -21.05 -8.86 -2.09
C GLY A 35 -19.67 -8.85 -2.76
N ALA A 36 -19.72 -8.89 -4.10
CA ALA A 36 -18.53 -9.11 -4.93
C ALA A 36 -17.51 -7.97 -4.82
N LEU A 37 -17.94 -6.71 -4.70
CA LEU A 37 -17.00 -5.57 -4.63
C LEU A 37 -16.16 -5.59 -3.35
N TRP A 38 -16.75 -5.96 -2.21
CA TRP A 38 -16.00 -6.15 -0.96
C TRP A 38 -15.03 -7.33 -1.04
N ALA A 39 -15.44 -8.43 -1.69
CA ALA A 39 -14.56 -9.57 -1.93
C ALA A 39 -13.38 -9.22 -2.86
N ILE A 40 -13.64 -8.51 -3.95
CA ILE A 40 -12.61 -8.01 -4.87
C ILE A 40 -11.65 -7.08 -4.13
N THR A 41 -12.18 -6.12 -3.36
CA THR A 41 -11.38 -5.20 -2.54
C THR A 41 -10.48 -5.96 -1.57
N MET A 42 -11.04 -6.96 -0.87
CA MET A 42 -10.28 -7.81 0.06
C MET A 42 -9.13 -8.53 -0.65
N VAL A 43 -9.39 -9.20 -1.77
CA VAL A 43 -8.36 -9.92 -2.53
C VAL A 43 -7.27 -8.95 -3.01
N LEU A 44 -7.64 -7.82 -3.58
CA LEU A 44 -6.69 -6.83 -4.07
C LEU A 44 -5.84 -6.22 -2.92
N CYS A 45 -6.44 -5.96 -1.76
CA CYS A 45 -5.72 -5.53 -0.56
C CYS A 45 -4.69 -6.58 -0.14
N LEU A 46 -5.09 -7.86 -0.06
CA LEU A 46 -4.18 -8.94 0.32
C LEU A 46 -3.04 -9.13 -0.67
N VAL A 47 -3.30 -9.04 -1.97
CA VAL A 47 -2.25 -9.11 -3.00
C VAL A 47 -1.32 -7.90 -2.91
N THR A 48 -1.85 -6.71 -2.63
CA THR A 48 -1.04 -5.49 -2.42
C THR A 48 -0.13 -5.63 -1.19
N ILE A 49 -0.67 -6.13 -0.07
CA ILE A 49 0.10 -6.44 1.16
C ILE A 49 1.22 -7.43 0.84
N LEU A 50 0.89 -8.53 0.16
CA LEU A 50 1.87 -9.53 -0.24
C LEU A 50 2.98 -8.93 -1.10
N GLY A 51 2.62 -8.06 -2.06
CA GLY A 51 3.58 -7.36 -2.90
C GLY A 51 4.54 -6.48 -2.10
N PHE A 52 4.06 -5.71 -1.12
CA PHE A 52 4.91 -4.92 -0.23
C PHE A 52 5.78 -5.80 0.68
N CYS A 53 5.29 -6.94 1.15
CA CYS A 53 6.09 -7.92 1.88
C CYS A 53 7.23 -8.48 1.01
N VAL A 54 6.93 -8.83 -0.24
CA VAL A 54 7.92 -9.31 -1.21
C VAL A 54 8.96 -8.22 -1.51
N ALA A 55 8.55 -6.97 -1.70
CA ALA A 55 9.45 -5.84 -1.90
C ALA A 55 10.36 -5.61 -0.68
N THR A 56 9.79 -5.68 0.53
CA THR A 56 10.55 -5.56 1.79
C THR A 56 11.56 -6.69 1.95
N TRP A 57 11.17 -7.92 1.63
CA TRP A 57 12.08 -9.06 1.65
C TRP A 57 13.22 -8.90 0.63
N ALA A 58 12.88 -8.52 -0.61
CA ALA A 58 13.86 -8.28 -1.68
C ALA A 58 14.86 -7.15 -1.30
N LEU A 59 14.38 -6.11 -0.62
CA LEU A 59 15.21 -5.04 -0.06
C LEU A 59 16.29 -5.59 0.88
N PHE A 60 15.90 -6.44 1.84
CA PHE A 60 16.83 -7.05 2.79
C PHE A 60 17.74 -8.10 2.14
N ALA A 61 17.23 -8.82 1.14
CA ALA A 61 17.99 -9.75 0.33
C ALA A 61 18.96 -9.05 -0.66
N ARG A 62 18.90 -7.71 -0.76
CA ARG A 62 19.68 -6.87 -1.68
C ARG A 62 19.48 -7.25 -3.16
N TRP A 63 18.24 -7.57 -3.53
CA TRP A 63 17.90 -7.88 -4.91
C TRP A 63 17.54 -6.62 -5.67
N SER A 64 18.10 -6.42 -6.86
CA SER A 64 17.95 -5.19 -7.64
C SER A 64 16.52 -4.86 -8.07
N TRP A 65 15.61 -5.83 -8.04
CA TRP A 65 14.23 -5.65 -8.48
C TRP A 65 13.26 -5.17 -7.38
N TRP A 66 13.74 -4.98 -6.14
CA TRP A 66 12.89 -4.60 -5.00
C TRP A 66 12.06 -3.33 -5.26
N GLU A 67 12.62 -2.37 -6.00
CA GLU A 67 11.96 -1.10 -6.35
C GLU A 67 10.77 -1.34 -7.28
N TYR A 68 10.94 -2.17 -8.30
CA TYR A 68 9.85 -2.54 -9.21
C TYR A 68 8.73 -3.27 -8.48
N ALA A 69 9.07 -4.14 -7.53
CA ALA A 69 8.07 -4.79 -6.69
C ALA A 69 7.32 -3.78 -5.82
N ALA A 70 8.02 -2.82 -5.21
CA ALA A 70 7.39 -1.76 -4.40
C ALA A 70 6.47 -0.87 -5.24
N LEU A 71 6.93 -0.41 -6.41
CA LEU A 71 6.16 0.43 -7.33
C LEU A 71 4.96 -0.32 -7.92
N GLY A 72 5.14 -1.58 -8.33
CA GLY A 72 4.06 -2.42 -8.83
C GLY A 72 2.98 -2.66 -7.77
N SER A 73 3.39 -2.92 -6.52
CA SER A 73 2.48 -3.06 -5.39
C SER A 73 1.74 -1.76 -5.09
N ALA A 74 2.44 -0.63 -5.12
CA ALA A 74 1.83 0.68 -4.93
C ALA A 74 0.78 1.00 -6.01
N GLY A 75 1.08 0.68 -7.27
CA GLY A 75 0.15 0.81 -8.39
C GLY A 75 -1.10 -0.08 -8.24
N LEU A 76 -0.92 -1.34 -7.86
CA LEU A 76 -2.03 -2.24 -7.56
C LEU A 76 -2.90 -1.73 -6.40
N GLY A 77 -2.26 -1.17 -5.38
CA GLY A 77 -2.93 -0.50 -4.28
C GLY A 77 -3.87 0.62 -4.76
N LEU A 78 -3.38 1.51 -5.64
CA LEU A 78 -4.23 2.56 -6.21
C LEU A 78 -5.44 2.00 -6.97
N VAL A 79 -5.25 0.91 -7.74
CA VAL A 79 -6.36 0.23 -8.42
C VAL A 79 -7.39 -0.29 -7.42
N THR A 80 -6.95 -0.75 -6.26
CA THR A 80 -7.82 -1.27 -5.18
C THR A 80 -8.78 -0.22 -4.63
N LEU A 81 -8.41 1.07 -4.70
CA LEU A 81 -9.27 2.17 -4.23
C LEU A 81 -10.58 2.28 -5.03
N VAL A 82 -10.58 1.86 -6.30
CA VAL A 82 -11.76 1.92 -7.17
C VAL A 82 -12.89 1.01 -6.66
N PRO A 83 -12.71 -0.33 -6.55
CA PRO A 83 -13.76 -1.19 -6.02
C PRO A 83 -14.07 -0.87 -4.55
N TYR A 84 -13.08 -0.46 -3.74
CA TYR A 84 -13.30 -0.03 -2.35
C TYR A 84 -14.30 1.12 -2.27
N TRP A 85 -14.12 2.17 -3.07
CA TRP A 85 -14.99 3.34 -3.06
C TRP A 85 -16.45 2.97 -3.31
N PHE A 86 -16.69 2.18 -4.36
CA PHE A 86 -18.04 1.74 -4.71
C PHE A 86 -18.62 0.76 -3.69
N ALA A 87 -17.80 -0.13 -3.11
CA ALA A 87 -18.23 -1.05 -2.06
C ALA A 87 -18.66 -0.30 -0.78
N ALA A 88 -17.84 0.65 -0.34
CA ALA A 88 -18.05 1.40 0.90
C ALA A 88 -19.25 2.35 0.78
N VAL A 89 -19.23 3.26 -0.20
CA VAL A 89 -20.30 4.26 -0.39
C VAL A 89 -21.62 3.58 -0.74
N GLY A 90 -21.59 2.56 -1.60
CA GLY A 90 -22.79 1.84 -2.03
C GLY A 90 -23.47 1.02 -0.92
N ARG A 91 -22.80 0.78 0.20
CA ARG A 91 -23.31 -0.03 1.33
C ARG A 91 -23.46 0.75 2.63
N GLY A 92 -23.36 2.08 2.58
CA GLY A 92 -23.70 2.96 3.69
C GLY A 92 -22.53 3.44 4.54
N GLU A 93 -21.28 3.23 4.10
CA GLU A 93 -20.14 3.95 4.68
C GLU A 93 -20.26 5.44 4.35
N THR A 94 -19.82 6.32 5.27
CA THR A 94 -19.89 7.75 5.00
C THR A 94 -18.89 8.13 3.90
N VAL A 95 -19.27 9.10 3.06
CA VAL A 95 -18.37 9.63 2.02
C VAL A 95 -17.11 10.23 2.66
N GLY A 96 -17.24 10.85 3.84
CA GLY A 96 -16.11 11.40 4.59
C GLY A 96 -15.10 10.34 5.03
N THR A 97 -15.56 9.25 5.64
CA THR A 97 -14.70 8.11 6.05
C THR A 97 -14.02 7.48 4.83
N THR A 98 -14.79 7.23 3.78
CA THR A 98 -14.29 6.59 2.55
C THR A 98 -13.22 7.46 1.88
N ALA A 99 -13.47 8.77 1.76
CA ALA A 99 -12.51 9.72 1.20
C ALA A 99 -11.25 9.87 2.04
N TRP A 100 -11.37 9.88 3.37
CA TRP A 100 -10.21 9.92 4.25
C TRP A 100 -9.31 8.70 4.05
N ASN A 101 -9.89 7.50 4.04
CA ASN A 101 -9.13 6.27 3.81
C ASN A 101 -8.46 6.28 2.44
N ALA A 102 -9.17 6.65 1.38
CA ALA A 102 -8.58 6.76 0.04
C ALA A 102 -7.45 7.80 0.00
N PHE A 103 -7.65 8.97 0.60
CA PHE A 103 -6.65 10.04 0.65
C PHE A 103 -5.35 9.60 1.32
N VAL A 104 -5.42 8.96 2.50
CA VAL A 104 -4.22 8.50 3.22
C VAL A 104 -3.44 7.49 2.38
N HIS A 105 -4.12 6.59 1.67
CA HIS A 105 -3.46 5.60 0.80
C HIS A 105 -2.85 6.25 -0.45
N VAL A 106 -3.52 7.22 -1.07
CA VAL A 106 -2.96 8.00 -2.19
C VAL A 106 -1.72 8.77 -1.75
N LEU A 107 -1.77 9.43 -0.58
CA LEU A 107 -0.63 10.16 -0.03
C LEU A 107 0.56 9.23 0.23
N MET A 108 0.31 8.09 0.87
CA MET A 108 1.33 7.08 1.16
C MET A 108 1.98 6.54 -0.12
N VAL A 109 1.18 6.15 -1.12
CA VAL A 109 1.67 5.72 -2.43
C VAL A 109 2.46 6.84 -3.11
N GLY A 110 1.99 8.08 -3.03
CA GLY A 110 2.69 9.26 -3.55
C GLY A 110 4.07 9.44 -2.93
N ILE A 111 4.21 9.23 -1.62
CA ILE A 111 5.50 9.28 -0.92
C ILE A 111 6.43 8.16 -1.39
N VAL A 112 5.94 6.91 -1.48
CA VAL A 112 6.72 5.78 -1.99
C VAL A 112 7.20 6.06 -3.42
N ALA A 113 6.31 6.51 -4.30
CA ALA A 113 6.64 6.85 -5.67
C ALA A 113 7.65 7.99 -5.76
N ALA A 114 7.49 9.06 -4.97
CA ALA A 114 8.43 10.18 -4.95
C ALA A 114 9.84 9.76 -4.53
N LEU A 115 9.96 8.86 -3.53
CA LEU A 115 11.25 8.37 -3.06
C LEU A 115 11.96 7.48 -4.10
N LEU A 116 11.21 6.69 -4.87
CA LEU A 116 11.76 5.72 -5.81
C LEU A 116 11.90 6.22 -7.25
N LEU A 117 11.12 7.24 -7.64
CA LEU A 117 11.13 7.76 -9.02
C LEU A 117 11.88 9.08 -9.16
N ALA A 118 12.12 9.81 -8.07
CA ALA A 118 12.91 11.04 -8.16
C ALA A 118 14.40 10.66 -8.26
N PRO A 119 15.10 10.95 -9.38
CA PRO A 119 16.47 10.47 -9.61
C PRO A 119 17.52 10.86 -8.53
N PRO A 120 17.40 12.01 -7.84
CA PRO A 120 18.26 12.30 -6.69
C PRO A 120 17.97 11.41 -5.48
N LEU A 121 16.69 11.13 -5.22
CA LEU A 121 16.26 10.34 -4.07
C LEU A 121 16.50 8.85 -4.32
N GLU A 122 16.19 8.35 -5.51
CA GLU A 122 16.45 6.97 -5.91
C GLU A 122 17.94 6.62 -5.78
N ARG A 123 18.84 7.46 -6.31
CA ARG A 123 20.29 7.25 -6.18
C ARG A 123 20.76 7.30 -4.73
N TRP A 124 20.20 8.20 -3.93
CA TRP A 124 20.53 8.29 -2.50
C TRP A 124 20.03 7.05 -1.74
N VAL A 125 18.78 6.64 -1.95
CA VAL A 125 18.20 5.42 -1.36
C VAL A 125 19.03 4.21 -1.78
N ASN A 126 19.31 4.03 -3.07
CA ASN A 126 20.13 2.91 -3.55
C ASN A 126 21.52 2.90 -2.95
N HIS A 127 22.18 4.05 -2.79
CA HIS A 127 23.49 4.09 -2.14
C HIS A 127 23.41 3.67 -0.66
N GLN A 128 22.37 4.09 0.06
CA GLN A 128 22.17 3.81 1.48
C GLN A 128 21.64 2.39 1.75
N VAL A 129 20.92 1.81 0.79
CA VAL A 129 20.27 0.50 0.90
C VAL A 129 21.04 -0.59 0.18
N MET A 130 21.82 -0.32 -0.86
CA MET A 130 22.59 -1.36 -1.57
C MET A 130 24.09 -1.29 -1.30
N GLY A 131 24.60 -0.15 -0.81
CA GLY A 131 25.93 -0.04 -0.18
C GLY A 131 26.07 -0.95 1.04
#